data_AF-Q58474-F1
#
_entry.id   AF-Q58474-F1
#
_cell.length_a   1.000
_cell.length_b   1.000
_cell.length_c   1.000
_cell.angle_alpha   90.00
_cell.angle_beta   90.00
_cell.angle_gamma   90.00
#
_symmetry.space_group_name_H-M   'P 1'
#
loop_
_entity.id
_entity.type
_entity.pdbx_description
1 polymer ?
#
loop_
_entity_poly.entity_id
_entity_poly.type
_entity_poly.pdbx_seq_one_letter_code
_entity_poly.pdbx_strand_id
1 'polypeptide(L)'
;MAIAYAKLYELIHKKIKDEREADELYNAIIEIIKESKVIVKNELKDELKDELATKKDIDLVREEMKAMEERILRYVDNRFNQLLIVQLIILFAIIITNPNAIELIKLLFGFK
;
A
#
# COMPACT_ATOMS: atom_id res chain seq x y z
N MET A 1 -13.41 33.36 -3.92
CA MET A 1 -12.33 34.32 -4.22
C MET A 1 -12.84 35.66 -4.70
N ALA A 2 -13.72 35.73 -5.71
CA ALA A 2 -14.22 37.01 -6.24
C ALA A 2 -14.78 37.97 -5.17
N ILE A 3 -15.58 37.45 -4.23
CA ILE A 3 -16.14 38.24 -3.12
C ILE A 3 -15.05 38.86 -2.22
N ALA A 4 -13.95 38.15 -1.98
CA ALA A 4 -12.87 38.65 -1.12
C ALA A 4 -12.07 39.76 -1.82
N TYR A 5 -11.77 39.60 -3.11
CA TYR A 5 -11.08 40.62 -3.90
C TYR A 5 -11.92 41.88 -4.08
N ALA A 6 -13.23 41.74 -4.33
CA ALA A 6 -14.14 42.89 -4.39
C ALA A 6 -14.18 43.65 -3.06
N LYS A 7 -14.31 42.94 -1.92
CA LYS A 7 -14.26 43.56 -0.59
C LYS A 7 -12.92 44.25 -0.31
N LEU A 8 -11.81 43.65 -0.73
CA LEU A 8 -10.47 44.26 -0.59
C LEU A 8 -10.39 45.58 -1.37
N TYR A 9 -10.83 45.57 -2.63
CA TYR A 9 -10.85 46.76 -3.48
C TYR A 9 -11.71 47.88 -2.86
N GLU A 10 -12.94 47.56 -2.44
CA GLU A 10 -13.84 48.51 -1.76
C GLU A 10 -13.22 49.11 -0.49
N LEU A 11 -12.52 48.30 0.31
CA LEU A 11 -11.85 48.76 1.53
C LEU A 11 -10.70 49.72 1.23
N ILE A 12 -9.89 49.42 0.21
CA ILE A 12 -8.78 50.27 -0.23
C ILE A 12 -9.32 51.61 -0.72
N HIS A 13 -10.28 51.58 -1.64
CA HIS A 13 -10.89 52.79 -2.23
C HIS A 13 -11.65 53.63 -1.19
N LYS A 14 -12.16 53.04 -0.11
CA LYS A 14 -12.76 53.80 1.01
C LYS A 14 -11.73 54.58 1.82
N LYS A 15 -10.48 54.11 1.86
CA LYS A 15 -9.39 54.69 2.68
C LYS A 15 -8.52 55.63 1.87
N ILE A 16 -8.22 55.26 0.63
CA ILE A 16 -7.42 56.01 -0.33
C ILE A 16 -8.39 56.72 -1.26
N LYS A 17 -8.39 58.06 -1.21
CA LYS A 17 -9.30 58.88 -2.00
C LYS A 17 -8.81 59.09 -3.44
N ASP A 18 -7.52 58.91 -3.67
CA ASP A 18 -6.95 58.92 -5.01
C ASP A 18 -7.13 57.55 -5.66
N GLU A 19 -7.82 57.52 -6.79
CA GLU A 19 -8.18 56.29 -7.49
C GLU A 19 -6.93 55.55 -8.01
N ARG A 20 -5.91 56.29 -8.47
CA ARG A 20 -4.68 55.70 -8.99
C ARG A 20 -3.87 55.03 -7.88
N GLU A 21 -3.68 55.70 -6.75
CA GLU A 21 -2.99 55.13 -5.59
C GLU A 21 -3.76 53.91 -5.04
N ALA A 22 -5.10 53.93 -5.06
CA ALA A 22 -5.93 52.80 -4.66
C ALA A 22 -5.73 51.59 -5.59
N ASP A 23 -5.71 51.80 -6.90
CA ASP A 23 -5.46 50.78 -7.90
C ASP A 23 -4.05 50.19 -7.80
N GLU A 24 -3.02 51.04 -7.63
CA GLU A 24 -1.64 50.61 -7.44
C GLU A 24 -1.50 49.72 -6.21
N LEU A 25 -2.07 50.12 -5.06
CA LEU A 25 -2.04 49.32 -3.84
C LEU A 25 -2.80 48.00 -4.00
N TYR A 26 -3.98 48.03 -4.62
CA TYR A 26 -4.76 46.83 -4.88
C TYR A 26 -3.97 45.85 -5.75
N ASN A 27 -3.40 46.32 -6.86
CA ASN A 27 -2.61 45.48 -7.76
C ASN A 27 -1.38 44.89 -7.06
N ALA A 28 -0.66 45.67 -6.25
CA ALA A 28 0.47 45.19 -5.46
C ALA A 28 0.07 44.08 -4.46
N ILE A 29 -1.07 44.24 -3.76
CA ILE A 29 -1.58 43.20 -2.85
C ILE A 29 -1.96 41.93 -3.61
N ILE A 30 -2.62 42.06 -4.77
CA ILE A 30 -2.97 40.92 -5.61
C ILE A 30 -1.72 40.17 -6.09
N GLU A 31 -0.66 40.89 -6.44
CA GLU A 31 0.63 40.31 -6.82
C GLU A 31 1.25 39.51 -5.66
N ILE A 32 1.33 40.09 -4.47
CA ILE A 32 1.82 39.42 -3.25
C ILE A 32 1.02 38.15 -2.94
N ILE A 33 -0.31 38.19 -3.07
CA ILE A 33 -1.18 37.01 -2.85
C ILE A 33 -0.88 35.91 -3.88
N LYS A 34 -0.66 36.28 -5.15
CA LYS A 34 -0.31 35.30 -6.21
C LYS A 34 1.05 34.68 -5.95
N GLU A 35 2.05 35.47 -5.57
CA GLU A 35 3.38 34.97 -5.22
C GLU A 35 3.33 34.03 -4.00
N SER A 36 2.65 34.44 -2.94
CA SER A 36 2.47 33.63 -1.72
C SER A 36 1.81 32.29 -2.03
N LYS A 37 0.81 32.28 -2.92
CA LYS A 37 0.15 31.03 -3.36
C LYS A 37 1.12 30.09 -4.09
N VAL A 38 2.05 30.62 -4.88
CA VAL A 38 3.06 29.82 -5.58
C VAL A 38 4.06 29.25 -4.58
N ILE A 39 4.52 30.05 -3.62
CA ILE A 39 5.44 29.64 -2.56
C ILE A 39 4.83 28.48 -1.76
N VAL A 40 3.63 28.67 -1.20
CA VAL A 40 2.94 27.64 -0.40
C VAL A 40 2.69 26.36 -1.21
N LYS A 41 2.35 26.49 -2.51
CA LYS A 41 2.17 25.32 -3.38
C LYS A 41 3.48 24.54 -3.57
N ASN A 42 4.61 25.24 -3.69
CA ASN A 42 5.91 24.61 -3.86
C ASN A 42 6.38 23.97 -2.55
N GLU A 43 6.23 24.64 -1.41
CA GLU A 43 6.52 24.09 -0.08
C GLU A 43 5.74 22.81 0.16
N LEU A 44 4.41 22.82 -0.04
CA LEU A 44 3.57 21.63 0.09
C LEU A 44 3.97 20.53 -0.90
N LYS A 45 4.40 20.88 -2.11
CA LYS A 45 4.86 19.90 -3.09
C LYS A 45 6.14 19.23 -2.64
N ASP A 46 7.07 19.99 -2.07
CA ASP A 46 8.36 19.47 -1.60
C ASP A 46 8.17 18.64 -0.32
N GLU A 47 7.36 19.09 0.63
CA GLU A 47 6.99 18.33 1.84
C GLU A 47 6.31 17.00 1.48
N LEU A 48 5.33 17.01 0.58
CA LEU A 48 4.59 15.80 0.20
C LEU A 48 5.36 14.87 -0.73
N LYS A 49 6.43 15.33 -1.39
CA LYS A 49 7.19 14.52 -2.36
C LYS A 49 7.82 13.30 -1.70
N ASP A 50 8.30 13.45 -0.47
CA ASP A 50 8.98 12.37 0.25
C ASP A 50 8.02 11.54 1.12
N GLU A 51 6.80 12.05 1.38
CA GLU A 51 5.76 11.33 2.14
C GLU A 51 4.86 10.45 1.26
N LEU A 52 4.72 10.78 -0.03
CA LEU A 52 3.81 10.08 -0.92
C LEU A 52 4.51 8.97 -1.70
N ALA A 53 4.04 7.74 -1.51
CA ALA A 53 4.40 6.63 -2.39
C ALA A 53 3.93 6.89 -3.82
N THR A 54 4.83 6.69 -4.78
CA THR A 54 4.48 6.71 -6.20
C THR A 54 3.76 5.43 -6.60
N LYS A 55 3.10 5.44 -7.77
CA LYS A 55 2.53 4.22 -8.35
C LYS A 55 3.57 3.10 -8.49
N LYS A 56 4.83 3.46 -8.80
CA LYS A 56 5.94 2.50 -8.91
C LYS A 56 6.27 1.85 -7.58
N ASP A 57 6.24 2.60 -6.49
CA ASP A 57 6.50 2.07 -5.14
C ASP A 57 5.41 1.07 -4.74
N ILE A 58 4.14 1.39 -5.06
CA ILE A 58 3.02 0.48 -4.82
C ILE A 58 3.15 -0.80 -5.66
N ASP A 59 3.52 -0.69 -6.93
CA ASP A 59 3.69 -1.84 -7.81
C ASP A 59 4.89 -2.72 -7.39
N LEU A 60 6.00 -2.12 -6.95
CA LEU A 60 7.14 -2.83 -6.37
C LEU A 60 6.71 -3.63 -5.13
N VAL A 61 6.01 -3.01 -4.18
CA VAL A 61 5.51 -3.70 -2.98
C VAL A 61 4.57 -4.85 -3.35
N ARG A 62 3.71 -4.68 -4.37
CA ARG A 62 2.84 -5.76 -4.86
C ARG A 62 3.62 -6.93 -5.44
N GLU A 63 4.69 -6.67 -6.19
CA GLU A 63 5.58 -7.71 -6.72
C GLU A 63 6.30 -8.45 -5.59
N GLU A 64 6.82 -7.74 -4.60
CA GLU A 64 7.43 -8.34 -3.41
C GLU A 64 6.44 -9.19 -2.61
N MET A 65 5.19 -8.72 -2.46
CA MET A 65 4.12 -9.48 -1.81
C MET A 65 3.78 -10.77 -2.57
N LYS A 66 3.68 -10.71 -3.91
CA LYS A 66 3.45 -11.92 -4.73
C LYS A 66 4.61 -12.91 -4.62
N ALA A 67 5.85 -12.42 -4.67
CA ALA A 67 7.03 -13.27 -4.50
C ALA A 67 7.06 -13.91 -3.10
N MET A 68 6.64 -13.16 -2.06
CA MET A 68 6.51 -13.70 -0.70
C MET A 68 5.40 -14.75 -0.61
N GLU A 69 4.23 -14.50 -1.21
CA GLU A 69 3.11 -15.44 -1.26
C GLU A 69 3.52 -16.76 -1.91
N GLU A 70 4.19 -16.71 -3.06
CA GLU A 70 4.71 -17.91 -3.72
C GLU A 70 5.73 -18.67 -2.86
N ARG A 71 6.63 -17.96 -2.16
CA ARG A 71 7.60 -18.59 -1.26
C ARG A 71 6.90 -19.28 -0.10
N ILE A 72 5.87 -18.66 0.48
CA ILE A 72 5.07 -19.24 1.56
C ILE A 72 4.33 -20.47 1.06
N LEU A 73 3.66 -20.41 -0.10
CA LEU A 73 2.96 -21.55 -0.68
C LEU A 73 3.89 -22.72 -0.93
N ARG A 74 5.06 -22.49 -1.54
CA ARG A 74 6.08 -23.55 -1.73
C ARG A 74 6.56 -24.13 -0.41
N TYR A 75 6.79 -23.30 0.61
CA TYR A 75 7.21 -23.77 1.93
C TYR A 75 6.13 -24.62 2.60
N VAL A 76 4.88 -24.17 2.57
CA VAL A 76 3.73 -24.88 3.14
C VAL A 76 3.51 -26.21 2.43
N ASP A 77 3.52 -26.23 1.10
CA ASP A 77 3.35 -27.45 0.30
C ASP A 77 4.46 -28.47 0.61
N ASN A 78 5.72 -28.03 0.65
CA ASN A 78 6.85 -28.89 1.03
C ASN A 78 6.70 -29.45 2.45
N ARG A 79 6.29 -28.63 3.42
CA ARG A 79 6.07 -29.07 4.81
C ARG A 79 4.90 -30.05 4.91
N PHE A 80 3.82 -29.81 4.17
CA PHE A 80 2.66 -30.69 4.14
C PHE A 80 3.02 -32.05 3.53
N ASN A 81 3.73 -32.06 2.40
CA ASN A 81 4.25 -33.27 1.77
C ASN A 81 5.20 -34.05 2.69
N GLN A 82 6.10 -33.37 3.40
CA GLN A 82 6.95 -34.00 4.42
C GLN A 82 6.13 -34.66 5.54
N LEU A 83 5.11 -33.98 6.06
CA LEU A 83 4.24 -34.53 7.10
C LEU A 83 3.45 -35.75 6.61
N LEU A 84 2.90 -35.70 5.40
CA LEU A 84 2.21 -36.84 4.78
C LEU A 84 3.13 -38.06 4.65
N ILE A 85 4.37 -37.87 4.18
CA ILE A 85 5.35 -38.95 4.06
C ILE A 85 5.66 -39.55 5.43
N VAL A 86 5.89 -38.73 6.45
CA VAL A 86 6.15 -39.21 7.82
C VAL A 86 4.95 -39.99 8.37
N GLN A 87 3.72 -39.51 8.17
CA GLN A 87 2.51 -40.21 8.58
C GLN A 87 2.35 -41.56 7.88
N LEU A 88 2.61 -41.62 6.57
CA LEU A 88 2.58 -42.88 5.82
C LEU A 88 3.61 -43.89 6.37
N ILE A 89 4.84 -43.45 6.64
CA ILE A 89 5.89 -44.30 7.22
C ILE A 89 5.44 -44.85 8.58
N ILE A 90 4.86 -44.01 9.44
CA ILE A 90 4.35 -44.44 10.76
C ILE A 90 3.21 -45.46 10.60
N LEU A 91 2.27 -45.24 9.68
CA LEU A 91 1.19 -46.19 9.40
C LEU A 91 1.74 -47.54 8.90
N PHE A 92 2.69 -47.55 7.97
CA PHE A 92 3.35 -48.78 7.52
C PHE A 92 4.08 -49.48 8.66
N ALA A 93 4.77 -48.74 9.54
CA ALA A 93 5.43 -49.31 10.71
C ALA A 93 4.43 -49.99 11.66
N ILE A 94 3.26 -49.38 11.91
CA ILE A 94 2.19 -49.97 12.72
C ILE A 94 1.64 -51.24 12.08
N ILE A 95 1.44 -51.26 10.76
CA ILE A 95 0.92 -52.43 10.03
C ILE A 95 1.93 -53.58 10.08
N ILE A 96 3.20 -53.32 9.81
CA ILE A 96 4.26 -54.35 9.77
C ILE A 96 4.58 -54.89 11.17
N THR A 97 4.41 -54.09 12.22
CA THR A 97 4.66 -54.53 13.60
C THR A 97 3.46 -55.21 14.27
N ASN A 98 2.27 -55.16 13.65
CA ASN A 98 1.07 -55.80 14.17
C ASN A 98 0.81 -57.13 13.43
N PRO A 99 1.04 -58.30 14.07
CA PRO A 99 0.84 -59.61 13.44
C PRO A 99 -0.58 -59.80 12.87
N ASN A 100 -1.60 -59.29 13.57
CA ASN A 100 -2.99 -59.37 13.12
C ASN A 100 -3.20 -58.59 11.80
N ALA A 101 -2.52 -57.46 11.64
CA ALA A 101 -2.59 -56.67 10.41
C ALA A 101 -1.90 -57.41 9.24
N ILE A 102 -0.78 -58.08 9.50
CA ILE A 102 -0.11 -58.93 8.49
C ILE A 102 -1.00 -60.10 8.07
N GLU A 103 -1.62 -60.81 9.03
CA GLU A 103 -2.55 -61.90 8.74
C GLU A 103 -3.75 -61.42 7.92
N LEU A 104 -4.31 -60.26 8.25
CA LEU A 104 -5.39 -59.65 7.48
C LEU A 104 -4.96 -59.34 6.04
N ILE A 105 -3.76 -58.80 5.84
CA ILE A 105 -3.19 -58.55 4.50
C ILE A 105 -3.03 -59.87 3.74
N LYS A 106 -2.48 -60.91 4.37
CA LYS A 106 -2.35 -62.24 3.74
C LYS A 106 -3.72 -62.77 3.28
N LEU A 107 -4.74 -62.65 4.13
CA LEU A 107 -6.11 -63.06 3.82
C LEU A 107 -6.69 -62.27 2.63
N LEU A 108 -6.52 -60.94 2.62
CA LEU A 108 -7.02 -60.06 1.56
C LEU A 108 -6.38 -60.33 0.19
N PHE A 109 -5.09 -60.67 0.15
CA PHE A 109 -4.37 -60.98 -1.08
C PHE A 109 -4.32 -62.47 -1.43
N GLY A 110 -4.98 -63.34 -0.66
CA GLY A 110 -5.06 -64.78 -0.91
C GLY A 110 -3.75 -65.54 -0.67
N PHE A 111 -2.82 -64.99 0.11
CA PHE A 111 -1.63 -65.70 0.54
C PHE A 111 -2.01 -66.68 1.67
N LYS A 112 -1.66 -67.96 1.49
CA LYS A 112 -1.78 -68.98 2.54
C LYS A 112 -0.67 -68.84 3.59
#